data_AF-A0A225DFM4-F1
#
_entry.id   AF-A0A225DFM4-F1
#
_cell.length_a   1.000
_cell.length_b   1.000
_cell.length_c   1.000
_cell.angle_alpha   90.00
_cell.angle_beta   90.00
_cell.angle_gamma   90.00
#
_symmetry.space_group_name_H-M   'P 1'
#
loop_
_entity.id
_entity.type
_entity.pdbx_description
1 polymer ?
#
loop_
_entity_poly.entity_id
_entity_poly.type
_entity_poly.pdbx_seq_one_letter_code
_entity_poly.pdbx_strand_id
1 'polypeptide(L)'
;MFEEIFAILSPDRILRDPRATGDGVSVAVIDSGVERAVLEEKFLKQKVEIRPIEGAVFRPEDTTPRPYDGHQSSPHGTTVADIILTIAPRAKLYSADVFGPQGTCEVETVIAALRHAIEVWKVKVINLSLGVPEHRLQQLPRRQQLLKAIEEAYFKDVLVFAAAHNEHPLTRSYPAVFAPPLISVDKALFDDPLQFAYKLRESIEFQAHARGYLGPFAREPATSWATPHLAGIAARILSLKPDLKPFEIKTILYWMFRAAGENGA
;
A
#
# COMPACT_ATOMS: atom_id res chain seq x y z
N MET A 1 16.13 -29.11 1.58
CA MET A 1 15.14 -28.68 0.55
C MET A 1 14.83 -27.17 0.62
N PHE A 2 14.04 -26.65 1.57
CA PHE A 2 13.81 -25.19 1.65
C PHE A 2 15.09 -24.41 1.98
N GLU A 3 15.92 -24.92 2.90
CA GLU A 3 17.20 -24.27 3.23
C GLU A 3 18.20 -24.21 2.07
N GLU A 4 18.26 -25.23 1.20
CA GLU A 4 19.15 -25.22 0.02
C GLU A 4 18.65 -24.25 -1.07
N ILE A 5 17.33 -24.09 -1.22
CA ILE A 5 16.72 -23.11 -2.13
C ILE A 5 16.94 -21.68 -1.59
N PHE A 6 16.76 -21.48 -0.28
CA PHE A 6 16.98 -20.20 0.39
C PHE A 6 18.46 -19.86 0.58
N ALA A 7 19.38 -20.84 0.53
CA ALA A 7 20.83 -20.59 0.52
C ALA A 7 21.31 -19.94 -0.80
N ILE A 8 20.55 -20.08 -1.89
CA ILE A 8 20.87 -19.50 -3.21
C ILE A 8 20.10 -18.19 -3.45
N LEU A 9 18.98 -18.00 -2.74
CA LEU A 9 18.12 -16.81 -2.78
C LEU A 9 18.42 -15.90 -1.58
N SER A 10 19.07 -14.77 -1.79
CA SER A 10 19.15 -13.73 -0.76
C SER A 10 18.01 -12.72 -0.90
N PRO A 11 17.54 -12.10 0.19
CA PRO A 11 16.58 -11.00 0.12
C PRO A 11 17.02 -9.89 -0.84
N ASP A 12 18.32 -9.56 -0.83
CA ASP A 12 18.90 -8.54 -1.70
C ASP A 12 18.78 -8.92 -3.19
N ARG A 13 19.02 -10.18 -3.55
CA ARG A 13 18.84 -10.66 -4.92
C ARG A 13 17.39 -10.53 -5.39
N ILE A 14 16.41 -10.81 -4.53
CA ILE A 14 14.99 -10.68 -4.87
C ILE A 14 14.61 -9.20 -5.01
N LEU A 15 15.01 -8.36 -4.04
CA LEU A 15 14.67 -6.94 -4.02
C LEU A 15 15.33 -6.18 -5.17
N ARG A 16 16.56 -6.52 -5.53
CA ARG A 16 17.34 -5.83 -6.56
C ARG A 16 17.40 -6.55 -7.90
N ASP A 17 16.61 -7.62 -8.10
CA ASP A 17 16.51 -8.26 -9.40
C ASP A 17 16.06 -7.20 -10.43
N PRO A 18 16.78 -7.04 -11.57
CA PRO A 18 16.46 -6.03 -12.57
C PRO A 18 15.07 -6.22 -13.20
N ARG A 19 14.48 -7.42 -13.10
CA ARG A 19 13.12 -7.72 -13.57
C ARG A 19 12.05 -7.33 -12.56
N ALA A 20 12.40 -7.19 -11.28
CA ALA A 20 11.48 -6.92 -10.18
C ALA A 20 10.99 -5.46 -10.18
N THR A 21 10.34 -5.03 -11.26
CA THR A 21 9.99 -3.62 -11.50
C THR A 21 8.54 -3.28 -11.16
N GLY A 22 7.74 -4.26 -10.77
CA GLY A 22 6.28 -4.13 -10.64
C GLY A 22 5.52 -4.36 -11.94
N ASP A 23 6.22 -4.70 -13.04
CA ASP A 23 5.54 -4.94 -14.32
C ASP A 23 4.52 -6.08 -14.22
N GLY A 24 3.38 -5.91 -14.87
CA GLY A 24 2.24 -6.83 -14.77
C GLY A 24 1.45 -6.77 -13.46
N VAL A 25 1.86 -5.95 -12.48
CA VAL A 25 1.16 -5.80 -11.20
C VAL A 25 0.30 -4.53 -11.21
N SER A 26 -1.01 -4.71 -10.97
CA SER A 26 -1.93 -3.60 -10.77
C SER A 26 -2.07 -3.26 -9.29
N VAL A 27 -1.95 -1.97 -8.96
CA VAL A 27 -1.96 -1.44 -7.60
C VAL A 27 -3.01 -0.34 -7.48
N ALA A 28 -3.93 -0.44 -6.51
CA ALA A 28 -4.85 0.64 -6.17
C ALA A 28 -4.32 1.46 -4.99
N VAL A 29 -4.34 2.78 -5.14
CA VAL A 29 -4.10 3.76 -4.07
C VAL A 29 -5.45 4.34 -3.69
N ILE A 30 -6.01 3.89 -2.56
CA ILE A 30 -7.26 4.42 -2.01
C ILE A 30 -6.89 5.52 -1.02
N ASP A 31 -6.99 6.77 -1.49
CA ASP A 31 -6.48 7.95 -0.80
C ASP A 31 -7.23 9.20 -1.29
N SER A 32 -6.56 10.35 -1.41
CA SER A 32 -7.12 11.66 -1.74
C SER A 32 -7.02 12.02 -3.24
N GLY A 33 -6.92 11.01 -4.09
CA GLY A 33 -6.65 11.18 -5.52
C GLY A 33 -5.16 11.31 -5.83
N VAL A 34 -4.83 11.36 -7.12
CA VAL A 34 -3.46 11.50 -7.62
C VAL A 34 -3.43 12.63 -8.65
N GLU A 35 -2.40 13.47 -8.60
CA GLU A 35 -2.11 14.46 -9.62
C GLU A 35 -1.22 13.82 -10.67
N ARG A 36 -1.84 13.25 -11.72
CA ARG A 36 -1.18 12.44 -12.74
C ARG A 36 -0.03 13.20 -13.40
N ALA A 37 -0.29 14.45 -13.79
CA ALA A 37 0.67 15.26 -14.54
C ALA A 37 1.98 15.49 -13.77
N VAL A 38 1.89 15.68 -12.45
CA VAL A 38 3.06 15.88 -11.58
C VAL A 38 3.95 14.62 -11.54
N LEU A 39 3.34 13.43 -11.44
CA LEU A 39 4.10 12.19 -11.44
C LEU A 39 4.70 11.89 -12.82
N GLU A 40 3.92 12.03 -13.89
CA GLU A 40 4.39 11.84 -15.26
C GLU A 40 5.59 12.76 -15.57
N GLU A 41 5.51 14.04 -15.19
CA GLU A 41 6.61 14.99 -15.36
C GLU A 41 7.85 14.59 -14.53
N LYS A 42 7.67 14.20 -13.25
CA LYS A 42 8.78 13.78 -12.38
C LYS A 42 9.52 12.58 -12.97
N PHE A 43 8.79 11.51 -13.33
CA PHE A 43 9.40 10.27 -13.83
C PHE A 43 9.97 10.44 -15.25
N LEU A 44 9.36 11.28 -16.09
CA LEU A 44 9.93 11.68 -17.37
C LEU A 44 11.30 12.36 -17.20
N LYS A 45 11.43 13.32 -16.27
CA LYS A 45 12.72 13.97 -15.96
C LYS A 45 13.78 12.98 -15.45
N GLN A 46 13.35 11.93 -14.75
CA GLN A 46 14.22 10.85 -14.29
C GLN A 46 14.53 9.80 -15.37
N LYS A 47 13.95 9.92 -16.57
CA LYS A 47 14.04 8.94 -17.66
C LYS A 47 13.55 7.56 -17.25
N VAL A 48 12.54 7.52 -16.36
CA VAL A 48 11.87 6.31 -15.91
C VAL A 48 10.49 6.27 -16.55
N GLU A 49 10.22 5.21 -17.30
CA GLU A 49 8.92 5.02 -17.95
C GLU A 49 7.92 4.41 -16.96
N ILE A 50 6.82 5.12 -16.69
CA ILE A 50 5.70 4.62 -15.86
C ILE A 50 4.51 4.23 -16.73
N ARG A 51 3.63 3.36 -16.20
CA ARG A 51 2.36 3.02 -16.84
C ARG A 51 1.35 4.16 -16.68
N PRO A 52 0.35 4.30 -17.58
CA PRO A 52 -0.71 5.28 -17.41
C PRO A 52 -1.42 5.12 -16.06
N ILE A 53 -1.68 6.25 -15.41
CA ILE A 53 -2.45 6.29 -14.16
C ILE A 53 -3.92 6.47 -14.50
N GLU A 54 -4.72 5.48 -14.12
CA GLU A 54 -6.18 5.49 -14.24
C GLU A 54 -6.80 5.67 -12.84
N GLY A 55 -8.11 5.83 -12.74
CA GLY A 55 -8.73 5.99 -11.44
C GLY A 55 -10.22 6.29 -11.48
N ALA A 56 -10.77 6.56 -10.29
CA ALA A 56 -12.12 7.05 -10.13
C ALA A 56 -12.25 7.86 -8.82
N VAL A 57 -13.30 8.67 -8.75
CA VAL A 57 -13.59 9.54 -7.62
C VAL A 57 -14.85 9.04 -6.92
N PHE A 58 -14.75 8.77 -5.61
CA PHE A 58 -15.82 8.22 -4.80
C PHE A 58 -16.35 9.28 -3.83
N ARG A 59 -17.66 9.46 -3.80
CA ARG A 59 -18.34 10.38 -2.88
C ARG A 59 -19.54 9.68 -2.22
N PRO A 60 -19.90 10.02 -0.97
CA PRO A 60 -21.01 9.38 -0.26
C PRO A 60 -22.36 9.47 -0.99
N GLU A 61 -22.60 10.57 -1.71
CA GLU A 61 -23.85 10.84 -2.41
C GLU A 61 -24.01 10.07 -3.73
N ASP A 62 -22.94 9.47 -4.26
CA ASP A 62 -22.97 8.82 -5.56
C ASP A 62 -23.16 7.30 -5.43
N THR A 63 -24.07 6.73 -6.22
CA THR A 63 -24.21 5.26 -6.34
C THR A 63 -23.13 4.62 -7.20
N THR A 64 -22.46 5.41 -8.04
CA THR A 64 -21.39 4.98 -8.96
C THR A 64 -20.26 6.00 -8.91
N PRO A 65 -18.99 5.56 -8.93
CA PRO A 65 -17.88 6.51 -8.84
C PRO A 65 -17.82 7.41 -10.07
N ARG A 66 -17.46 8.67 -9.84
CA ARG A 66 -17.23 9.67 -10.89
C ARG A 66 -15.92 9.37 -11.64
N PRO A 67 -15.81 9.77 -12.91
CA PRO A 67 -14.57 9.57 -13.66
C PRO A 67 -13.42 10.34 -13.02
N TYR A 68 -12.22 9.77 -13.09
CA TYR A 68 -10.96 10.45 -12.76
C TYR A 68 -10.44 11.20 -13.98
N ASP A 69 -10.18 12.49 -13.82
CA ASP A 69 -9.69 13.38 -14.86
C ASP A 69 -8.16 13.57 -14.85
N GLY A 70 -7.48 13.05 -13.82
CA GLY A 70 -6.04 13.23 -13.63
C GLY A 70 -5.67 14.08 -12.42
N HIS A 71 -6.66 14.61 -11.69
CA HIS A 71 -6.43 15.51 -10.55
C HIS A 71 -6.69 14.85 -9.19
N GLN A 72 -5.97 15.35 -8.20
CA GLN A 72 -6.17 15.01 -6.79
C GLN A 72 -7.08 16.01 -6.10
N SER A 73 -7.74 15.57 -5.02
CA SER A 73 -8.41 16.48 -4.08
C SER A 73 -7.46 17.06 -3.03
N SER A 74 -6.40 16.33 -2.66
CA SER A 74 -5.39 16.75 -1.69
C SER A 74 -4.04 16.08 -2.02
N PRO A 75 -2.88 16.70 -1.71
CA PRO A 75 -1.55 16.23 -2.10
C PRO A 75 -1.15 14.83 -1.59
N HIS A 76 -1.81 14.32 -0.55
CA HIS A 76 -1.36 13.12 0.16
C HIS A 76 -1.29 11.88 -0.74
N GLY A 77 -2.34 11.64 -1.55
CA GLY A 77 -2.41 10.48 -2.43
C GLY A 77 -1.36 10.49 -3.55
N THR A 78 -0.97 11.68 -4.02
CA THR A 78 0.16 11.82 -4.98
C THR A 78 1.48 11.41 -4.35
N THR A 79 1.76 11.77 -3.09
CA THR A 79 2.97 11.33 -2.40
C THR A 79 2.97 9.81 -2.19
N VAL A 80 1.82 9.22 -1.86
CA VAL A 80 1.68 7.76 -1.73
C VAL A 80 1.95 7.05 -3.05
N ALA A 81 1.33 7.53 -4.15
CA ALA A 81 1.54 6.99 -5.49
C ALA A 81 3.01 7.16 -5.96
N ASP A 82 3.63 8.30 -5.65
CA ASP A 82 5.03 8.57 -5.94
C ASP A 82 5.97 7.55 -5.30
N ILE A 83 5.74 7.20 -4.04
CA ILE A 83 6.52 6.18 -3.34
C ILE A 83 6.38 4.84 -4.06
N ILE A 84 5.16 4.40 -4.37
CA ILE A 84 4.92 3.12 -5.05
C ILE A 84 5.65 3.08 -6.41
N LEU A 85 5.54 4.13 -7.22
CA LEU A 85 6.23 4.20 -8.53
C LEU A 85 7.75 4.34 -8.38
N THR A 86 8.25 4.91 -7.29
CA THR A 86 9.69 4.96 -7.04
C THR A 86 10.23 3.56 -6.72
N ILE A 87 9.47 2.75 -5.97
CA ILE A 87 9.85 1.37 -5.61
C ILE A 87 9.59 0.37 -6.74
N ALA A 88 8.45 0.51 -7.43
CA ALA A 88 7.95 -0.41 -8.46
C ALA A 88 7.49 0.40 -9.70
N PRO A 89 8.43 0.95 -10.50
CA PRO A 89 8.14 1.92 -11.55
C PRO A 89 7.27 1.42 -12.71
N ARG A 90 7.17 0.10 -12.89
CA ARG A 90 6.37 -0.51 -13.97
C ARG A 90 5.01 -1.01 -13.49
N ALA A 91 4.66 -0.82 -12.22
CA ALA A 91 3.32 -1.13 -11.72
C ALA A 91 2.26 -0.26 -12.40
N LYS A 92 1.09 -0.85 -12.69
CA LYS A 92 -0.08 -0.10 -13.16
C LYS A 92 -0.82 0.46 -11.95
N LEU A 93 -0.89 1.79 -11.83
CA LEU A 93 -1.60 2.43 -10.73
C LEU A 93 -3.04 2.78 -11.08
N TYR A 94 -3.93 2.54 -10.11
CA TYR A 94 -5.27 3.08 -10.06
C TYR A 94 -5.42 4.00 -8.85
N SER A 95 -5.86 5.24 -9.08
CA SER A 95 -6.18 6.20 -8.03
C SER A 95 -7.66 6.09 -7.66
N ALA A 96 -7.96 5.90 -6.37
CA ALA A 96 -9.31 6.03 -5.84
C ALA A 96 -9.33 7.19 -4.85
N ASP A 97 -9.97 8.30 -5.23
CA ASP A 97 -10.18 9.44 -4.34
C ASP A 97 -11.41 9.20 -3.46
N VAL A 98 -11.20 9.02 -2.16
CA VAL A 98 -12.24 8.78 -1.15
C VAL A 98 -12.39 9.91 -0.12
N PHE A 99 -11.58 10.97 -0.21
CA PHE A 99 -11.56 12.08 0.76
C PHE A 99 -12.24 13.34 0.25
N GLY A 100 -12.18 13.59 -1.06
CA GLY A 100 -12.64 14.86 -1.62
C GLY A 100 -11.89 16.09 -1.12
N PRO A 101 -12.24 17.29 -1.62
CA PRO A 101 -11.49 18.52 -1.33
C PRO A 101 -11.51 18.92 0.15
N GLN A 102 -12.52 18.49 0.90
CA GLN A 102 -12.66 18.78 2.33
C GLN A 102 -11.83 17.85 3.22
N GLY A 103 -11.21 16.80 2.67
CA GLY A 103 -10.38 15.87 3.42
C GLY A 103 -11.16 14.97 4.38
N THR A 104 -12.47 14.80 4.16
CA THR A 104 -13.34 13.95 4.98
C THR A 104 -13.62 12.63 4.28
N CYS A 105 -13.48 11.52 4.98
CA CYS A 105 -13.71 10.20 4.40
C CYS A 105 -14.69 9.38 5.24
N GLU A 106 -15.72 8.84 4.58
CA GLU A 106 -16.67 7.91 5.19
C GLU A 106 -16.26 6.46 4.92
N VAL A 107 -16.57 5.57 5.87
CA VAL A 107 -16.19 4.14 5.79
C VAL A 107 -16.85 3.48 4.59
N GLU A 108 -18.10 3.85 4.31
CA GLU A 108 -18.89 3.40 3.19
C GLU A 108 -18.21 3.74 1.84
N THR A 109 -17.62 4.93 1.73
CA THR A 109 -16.83 5.36 0.56
C THR A 109 -15.57 4.51 0.39
N VAL A 110 -14.86 4.19 1.48
CA VAL A 110 -13.69 3.29 1.45
C VAL A 110 -14.10 1.88 1.03
N ILE A 111 -15.22 1.36 1.53
CA ILE A 111 -15.73 0.03 1.16
C ILE A 111 -16.11 -0.01 -0.33
N ALA A 112 -16.74 1.05 -0.85
CA ALA A 112 -17.07 1.16 -2.26
C ALA A 112 -15.80 1.15 -3.13
N ALA A 113 -14.77 1.91 -2.74
CA ALA A 113 -13.48 1.94 -3.42
C ALA A 113 -12.75 0.58 -3.37
N LEU A 114 -12.75 -0.10 -2.21
CA LEU A 114 -12.19 -1.45 -2.06
C LEU A 114 -12.85 -2.43 -3.05
N ARG A 115 -14.18 -2.48 -3.06
CA ARG A 115 -14.92 -3.37 -3.97
C ARG A 115 -14.67 -3.01 -5.44
N HIS A 116 -14.62 -1.74 -5.77
CA HIS A 116 -14.32 -1.32 -7.15
C HIS A 116 -12.91 -1.76 -7.57
N ALA A 117 -11.92 -1.60 -6.70
CA ALA A 117 -10.55 -2.05 -6.96
C ALA A 117 -10.46 -3.57 -7.17
N ILE A 118 -11.21 -4.34 -6.38
CA ILE A 118 -11.23 -5.81 -6.44
C ILE A 118 -11.99 -6.32 -7.67
N GLU A 119 -13.20 -5.83 -7.93
CA GLU A 119 -14.10 -6.40 -8.93
C GLU A 119 -13.92 -5.80 -10.32
N VAL A 120 -13.70 -4.49 -10.39
CA VAL A 120 -13.69 -3.74 -11.66
C VAL A 120 -12.26 -3.61 -12.17
N TRP A 121 -11.37 -3.06 -11.35
CA TRP A 121 -9.95 -2.90 -11.74
C TRP A 121 -9.15 -4.20 -11.62
N LYS A 122 -9.64 -5.17 -10.83
CA LYS A 122 -8.99 -6.47 -10.59
C LYS A 122 -7.52 -6.30 -10.18
N VAL A 123 -7.28 -5.38 -9.26
CA VAL A 123 -5.92 -5.10 -8.78
C VAL A 123 -5.36 -6.26 -7.98
N LYS A 124 -4.04 -6.37 -7.91
CA LYS A 124 -3.35 -7.35 -7.09
C LYS A 124 -2.96 -6.81 -5.71
N VAL A 125 -2.76 -5.50 -5.63
CA VAL A 125 -2.34 -4.80 -4.40
C VAL A 125 -3.24 -3.59 -4.17
N ILE A 126 -3.63 -3.37 -2.91
CA ILE A 126 -4.35 -2.18 -2.44
C ILE A 126 -3.52 -1.55 -1.32
N ASN A 127 -3.24 -0.26 -1.45
CA ASN A 127 -2.60 0.54 -0.42
C ASN A 127 -3.63 1.46 0.26
N LEU A 128 -3.78 1.30 1.58
CA LEU A 128 -4.63 2.11 2.44
C LEU A 128 -3.75 2.94 3.39
N SER A 129 -3.26 4.10 2.92
CA SER A 129 -2.54 5.08 3.74
C SER A 129 -3.49 5.99 4.53
N LEU A 130 -4.56 5.40 5.06
CA LEU A 130 -5.62 6.06 5.79
C LEU A 130 -5.94 5.29 7.07
N GLY A 131 -6.56 5.99 8.02
CA GLY A 131 -6.95 5.37 9.27
C GLY A 131 -8.07 6.13 9.95
N VAL A 132 -9.03 5.40 10.50
CA VAL A 132 -10.07 5.96 11.36
C VAL A 132 -9.82 5.48 12.80
N PRO A 133 -9.54 6.41 13.74
CA PRO A 133 -9.37 6.06 15.15
C PRO A 133 -10.59 5.31 15.71
N GLU A 134 -10.36 4.34 16.60
CA GLU A 134 -11.40 3.48 17.17
C GLU A 134 -12.56 4.27 17.77
N HIS A 135 -12.29 5.39 18.45
CA HIS A 135 -13.32 6.24 19.05
C HIS A 135 -14.23 6.94 18.04
N ARG A 136 -13.84 7.06 16.76
CA ARG A 136 -14.71 7.55 15.67
C ARG A 136 -15.45 6.42 14.94
N LEU A 137 -15.03 5.18 15.17
CA LEU A 137 -15.62 3.95 14.63
C LEU A 137 -16.48 3.21 15.67
N GLN A 138 -17.13 3.94 16.57
CA GLN A 138 -17.96 3.36 17.65
C GLN A 138 -19.12 2.49 17.15
N GLN A 139 -19.53 2.66 15.88
CA GLN A 139 -20.57 1.85 15.28
C GLN A 139 -20.03 0.49 14.82
N LEU A 140 -20.27 -0.56 15.63
CA LEU A 140 -19.92 -1.95 15.33
C LEU A 140 -20.27 -2.42 13.90
N PRO A 141 -21.44 -2.05 13.31
CA PRO A 141 -21.79 -2.49 11.96
C PRO A 141 -20.79 -2.03 10.89
N ARG A 142 -20.31 -0.77 10.96
CA ARG A 142 -19.37 -0.20 9.99
C ARG A 142 -18.02 -0.91 10.04
N ARG A 143 -17.54 -1.19 11.25
CA ARG A 143 -16.30 -1.95 11.46
C ARG A 143 -16.40 -3.35 10.85
N GLN A 144 -17.51 -4.05 11.05
CA GLN A 144 -17.71 -5.38 10.51
C GLN A 144 -17.82 -5.38 8.98
N GLN A 145 -18.50 -4.38 8.39
CA GLN A 145 -18.59 -4.24 6.94
C GLN A 145 -17.22 -3.97 6.31
N LEU A 146 -16.39 -3.12 6.94
CA LEU A 146 -15.03 -2.86 6.47
C LEU A 146 -14.16 -4.13 6.56
N LEU A 147 -14.23 -4.87 7.67
CA LEU A 147 -13.53 -6.14 7.82
C LEU A 147 -13.94 -7.13 6.72
N LYS A 148 -15.24 -7.27 6.47
CA LYS A 148 -15.76 -8.15 5.43
C LYS A 148 -15.22 -7.78 4.04
N ALA A 149 -15.12 -6.50 3.71
CA ALA A 149 -14.53 -6.06 2.44
C ALA A 149 -13.04 -6.41 2.33
N ILE A 150 -12.30 -6.40 3.45
CA ILE A 150 -10.90 -6.81 3.50
C ILE A 150 -10.75 -8.33 3.37
N GLU A 151 -11.65 -9.11 3.98
CA GLU A 151 -11.72 -10.56 3.80
C GLU A 151 -12.06 -10.94 2.35
N GLU A 152 -13.01 -10.24 1.73
CA GLU A 152 -13.35 -10.38 0.31
C GLU A 152 -12.11 -10.19 -0.57
N ALA A 153 -11.27 -9.19 -0.28
CA ALA A 153 -9.99 -8.96 -0.97
C ALA A 153 -9.05 -10.16 -0.85
N TYR A 154 -8.88 -10.69 0.36
CA TYR A 154 -8.02 -11.84 0.61
C TYR A 154 -8.45 -13.09 -0.15
N PHE A 155 -9.74 -13.42 -0.13
CA PHE A 155 -10.28 -14.58 -0.85
C PHE A 155 -10.23 -14.43 -2.37
N LYS A 156 -10.02 -13.21 -2.86
CA LYS A 156 -9.80 -12.89 -4.29
C LYS A 156 -8.33 -12.68 -4.64
N ASP A 157 -7.43 -13.15 -3.77
CA ASP A 157 -5.97 -13.08 -3.94
C ASP A 157 -5.41 -11.65 -4.02
N VAL A 158 -6.12 -10.66 -3.46
CA VAL A 158 -5.71 -9.26 -3.42
C VAL A 158 -5.02 -8.95 -2.09
N LEU A 159 -3.84 -8.34 -2.15
CA LEU A 159 -3.12 -7.91 -0.96
C LEU A 159 -3.59 -6.54 -0.51
N VAL A 160 -3.89 -6.39 0.78
CA VAL A 160 -4.28 -5.10 1.37
C VAL A 160 -3.22 -4.68 2.39
N PHE A 161 -2.58 -3.54 2.13
CA PHE A 161 -1.62 -2.90 3.04
C PHE A 161 -2.30 -1.73 3.73
N ALA A 162 -2.18 -1.64 5.06
CA ALA A 162 -2.85 -0.60 5.85
C ALA A 162 -1.91 0.09 6.84
N ALA A 163 -1.96 1.42 6.86
CA ALA A 163 -1.16 2.25 7.76
C ALA A 163 -1.64 2.16 9.21
N ALA A 164 -0.70 1.91 10.13
CA ALA A 164 -0.91 2.12 11.55
C ALA A 164 -1.14 3.61 11.87
N HIS A 165 -1.48 3.92 13.13
CA HIS A 165 -1.71 5.30 13.54
C HIS A 165 -0.39 6.07 13.78
N ASN A 166 -0.35 7.36 13.42
CA ASN A 166 0.89 8.16 13.46
C ASN A 166 1.26 8.71 14.85
N GLU A 167 0.29 8.78 15.75
CA GLU A 167 0.46 9.31 17.10
C GLU A 167 0.98 8.23 18.06
N HIS A 168 0.26 7.97 19.16
CA HIS A 168 0.70 7.02 20.16
C HIS A 168 0.67 5.58 19.62
N PRO A 169 1.70 4.75 19.90
CA PRO A 169 1.77 3.35 19.46
C PRO A 169 0.61 2.45 19.89
N LEU A 170 -0.16 2.88 20.90
CA LEU A 170 -1.35 2.21 21.43
C LEU A 170 -2.67 2.77 20.87
N THR A 171 -2.62 3.85 20.07
CA THR A 171 -3.82 4.39 19.43
C THR A 171 -4.28 3.43 18.34
N ARG A 172 -5.43 2.79 18.59
CA ARG A 172 -6.02 1.85 17.64
C ARG A 172 -6.71 2.60 16.51
N SER A 173 -6.33 2.25 15.28
CA SER A 173 -6.87 2.85 14.06
C SER A 173 -7.16 1.77 13.01
N TYR A 174 -8.36 1.78 12.47
CA TYR A 174 -8.79 0.84 11.44
C TYR A 174 -8.48 1.41 10.05
N PRO A 175 -8.11 0.58 9.06
CA PRO A 175 -8.20 -0.87 9.11
C PRO A 175 -6.99 -1.59 9.72
N ALA A 176 -5.83 -0.94 9.91
CA ALA A 176 -4.57 -1.63 10.26
C ALA A 176 -4.62 -2.51 11.52
N VAL A 177 -5.50 -2.21 12.48
CA VAL A 177 -5.65 -3.06 13.68
C VAL A 177 -6.50 -4.33 13.46
N PHE A 178 -7.14 -4.51 12.32
CA PHE A 178 -7.76 -5.79 12.00
C PHE A 178 -6.69 -6.88 11.99
N ALA A 179 -7.00 -8.01 12.64
CA ALA A 179 -6.21 -9.22 12.52
C ALA A 179 -6.14 -9.67 11.04
N PRO A 180 -5.24 -10.61 10.67
CA PRO A 180 -5.15 -11.11 9.30
C PRO A 180 -6.53 -11.37 8.71
N PRO A 181 -6.78 -10.84 7.50
CA PRO A 181 -5.89 -11.10 6.37
C PRO A 181 -5.09 -9.92 5.77
N LEU A 182 -5.16 -8.71 6.32
CA LEU A 182 -4.36 -7.58 5.82
C LEU A 182 -2.88 -7.63 6.29
N ILE A 183 -2.06 -6.76 5.69
CA ILE A 183 -0.67 -6.50 6.09
C ILE A 183 -0.61 -5.10 6.72
N SER A 184 -0.42 -5.05 8.04
CA SER A 184 -0.39 -3.81 8.82
C SER A 184 1.02 -3.24 8.89
N VAL A 185 1.14 -1.93 8.64
CA VAL A 185 2.44 -1.26 8.45
C VAL A 185 2.58 -0.07 9.38
N ASP A 186 3.58 -0.13 10.26
CA ASP A 186 4.08 0.96 11.07
C ASP A 186 5.30 1.62 10.40
N LYS A 187 5.74 2.74 10.96
CA LYS A 187 6.87 3.52 10.45
C LYS A 187 8.17 3.18 11.18
N ALA A 188 9.25 3.12 10.41
CA ALA A 188 10.62 3.23 10.93
C ALA A 188 11.49 3.96 9.91
N LEU A 189 12.67 4.43 10.36
CA LEU A 189 13.67 5.00 9.47
C LEU A 189 14.68 3.92 9.11
N PHE A 190 14.84 3.71 7.82
CA PHE A 190 15.83 2.81 7.23
C PHE A 190 16.68 3.62 6.25
N ASP A 191 17.94 3.27 6.09
CA ASP A 191 18.82 3.96 5.14
C ASP A 191 18.45 3.62 3.69
N ASP A 192 18.06 2.36 3.45
CA ASP A 192 17.55 1.90 2.16
C ASP A 192 16.00 1.85 2.18
N PRO A 193 15.32 2.48 1.20
CA PRO A 193 13.86 2.44 1.12
C PRO A 193 13.27 1.05 0.83
N LEU A 194 14.08 0.07 0.44
CA LEU A 194 13.68 -1.34 0.28
C LEU A 194 13.79 -2.14 1.59
N GLN A 195 14.36 -1.56 2.65
CA GLN A 195 14.43 -2.21 3.96
C GLN A 195 13.11 -2.08 4.72
N PHE A 196 12.80 -3.14 5.45
CA PHE A 196 11.65 -3.24 6.33
C PHE A 196 11.95 -4.24 7.45
N ALA A 197 11.13 -4.24 8.48
CA ALA A 197 11.25 -5.16 9.60
C ALA A 197 9.91 -5.79 9.95
N TYR A 198 9.95 -7.00 10.53
CA TYR A 198 8.80 -7.57 11.21
C TYR A 198 8.94 -7.33 12.72
N LYS A 199 8.01 -6.58 13.30
CA LYS A 199 7.99 -6.24 14.73
C LYS A 199 6.55 -6.19 15.21
N LEU A 200 6.02 -7.37 15.55
CA LEU A 200 4.65 -7.50 16.02
C LEU A 200 4.42 -6.68 17.30
N ARG A 201 3.49 -5.72 17.22
CA ARG A 201 2.96 -4.96 18.36
C ARG A 201 1.44 -4.94 18.27
N GLU A 202 0.78 -5.61 19.21
CA GLU A 202 -0.66 -5.91 19.12
C GLU A 202 -1.00 -6.63 17.81
N SER A 203 -1.66 -5.95 16.86
CA SER A 203 -2.00 -6.46 15.52
C SER A 203 -1.22 -5.76 14.39
N ILE A 204 -0.23 -4.92 14.72
CA ILE A 204 0.63 -4.25 13.76
C ILE A 204 1.90 -5.06 13.55
N GLU A 205 2.17 -5.51 12.33
CA GLU A 205 3.15 -6.57 12.04
C GLU A 205 4.47 -6.06 11.48
N PHE A 206 4.41 -5.15 10.51
CA PHE A 206 5.60 -4.71 9.76
C PHE A 206 5.94 -3.25 10.04
N GLN A 207 7.22 -2.91 9.88
CA GLN A 207 7.74 -1.56 9.82
C GLN A 207 8.43 -1.33 8.49
N ALA A 208 8.18 -0.20 7.83
CA ALA A 208 8.81 0.14 6.55
C ALA A 208 9.30 1.61 6.53
N HIS A 209 10.06 1.97 5.49
CA HIS A 209 10.70 3.28 5.36
C HIS A 209 9.68 4.42 5.36
N ALA A 210 9.87 5.37 6.27
CA ALA A 210 8.81 6.29 6.66
C ALA A 210 8.83 7.66 5.97
N ARG A 211 9.57 7.87 4.87
CA ARG A 211 9.65 9.17 4.17
C ARG A 211 9.26 9.05 2.72
N GLY A 212 8.46 9.98 2.23
CA GLY A 212 8.21 10.19 0.81
C GLY A 212 9.24 11.10 0.14
N TYR A 213 9.08 11.28 -1.17
CA TYR A 213 10.03 12.00 -2.03
C TYR A 213 9.44 13.23 -2.70
N LEU A 214 8.12 13.41 -2.60
CA LEU A 214 7.36 14.44 -3.28
C LEU A 214 6.25 14.96 -2.37
N GLY A 215 6.00 16.28 -2.40
CA GLY A 215 4.89 16.90 -1.70
C GLY A 215 5.23 17.43 -0.30
N PRO A 216 4.28 18.16 0.31
CA PRO A 216 4.46 18.73 1.64
C PRO A 216 4.57 17.62 2.69
N PHE A 217 5.41 17.81 3.71
CA PHE A 217 5.61 16.86 4.81
C PHE A 217 6.16 15.47 4.40
N ALA A 218 6.51 15.25 3.13
CA ALA A 218 7.04 13.97 2.66
C ALA A 218 8.31 13.53 3.42
N ARG A 219 9.10 14.49 3.94
CA ARG A 219 10.31 14.21 4.72
C ARG A 219 10.03 13.90 6.19
N GLU A 220 8.82 14.17 6.68
CA GLU A 220 8.42 13.87 8.06
C GLU A 220 8.00 12.40 8.18
N PRO A 221 8.52 11.65 9.17
CA PRO A 221 8.22 10.22 9.29
C PRO A 221 6.74 9.92 9.53
N ALA A 222 6.09 9.20 8.61
CA ALA A 222 4.69 8.81 8.73
C ALA A 222 4.41 7.35 8.30
N THR A 223 3.44 6.71 8.94
CA THR A 223 2.93 5.37 8.59
C THR A 223 2.29 5.36 7.20
N SER A 224 1.69 6.49 6.80
CA SER A 224 1.18 6.75 5.46
C SER A 224 2.25 6.68 4.38
N TRP A 225 3.52 6.96 4.72
CA TRP A 225 4.67 6.81 3.82
C TRP A 225 5.26 5.40 3.90
N ALA A 226 5.27 4.77 5.07
CA ALA A 226 5.76 3.40 5.24
C ALA A 226 4.94 2.36 4.47
N THR A 227 3.61 2.48 4.51
CA THR A 227 2.67 1.56 3.85
C THR A 227 2.96 1.39 2.34
N PRO A 228 3.10 2.47 1.55
CA PRO A 228 3.39 2.35 0.12
C PRO A 228 4.80 1.83 -0.19
N HIS A 229 5.77 1.97 0.71
CA HIS A 229 7.07 1.30 0.54
C HIS A 229 6.90 -0.21 0.56
N LEU A 230 6.20 -0.75 1.57
CA LEU A 230 6.00 -2.20 1.68
C LEU A 230 5.08 -2.72 0.57
N ALA A 231 4.04 -1.97 0.19
CA ALA A 231 3.18 -2.31 -0.94
C ALA A 231 3.97 -2.33 -2.27
N GLY A 232 4.88 -1.38 -2.47
CA GLY A 232 5.80 -1.34 -3.61
C GLY A 232 6.74 -2.54 -3.63
N ILE A 233 7.33 -2.89 -2.48
CA ILE A 233 8.18 -4.09 -2.34
C ILE A 233 7.40 -5.36 -2.70
N ALA A 234 6.16 -5.49 -2.24
CA ALA A 234 5.31 -6.61 -2.63
C ALA A 234 5.03 -6.63 -4.14
N ALA A 235 4.80 -5.47 -4.77
CA ALA A 235 4.65 -5.38 -6.22
C ALA A 235 5.92 -5.81 -6.97
N ARG A 236 7.11 -5.48 -6.46
CA ARG A 236 8.39 -5.99 -7.02
C ARG A 236 8.43 -7.52 -6.99
N ILE A 237 8.11 -8.13 -5.85
CA ILE A 237 8.08 -9.60 -5.70
C ILE A 237 7.05 -10.23 -6.65
N LEU A 238 5.85 -9.66 -6.72
CA LEU A 238 4.77 -10.12 -7.59
C LEU A 238 5.12 -10.02 -9.08
N SER A 239 5.93 -9.04 -9.50
CA SER A 239 6.38 -8.99 -10.90
C SER A 239 7.30 -10.14 -11.29
N LEU A 240 7.98 -10.78 -10.33
CA LEU A 240 8.77 -12.00 -10.56
C LEU A 240 7.89 -13.26 -10.51
N LYS A 241 6.87 -13.27 -9.64
CA LYS A 241 5.92 -14.38 -9.52
C LYS A 241 4.48 -13.86 -9.29
N PRO A 242 3.71 -13.63 -10.37
CA PRO A 242 2.39 -12.98 -10.28
C PRO A 242 1.32 -13.77 -9.52
N ASP A 243 1.46 -15.10 -9.48
CA ASP A 243 0.45 -16.00 -8.91
C ASP A 243 0.49 -16.11 -7.39
N LEU A 244 1.47 -15.46 -6.73
CA LEU A 244 1.62 -15.55 -5.28
C LEU A 244 0.35 -15.06 -4.57
N LYS A 245 -0.04 -15.82 -3.56
CA LYS A 245 -1.20 -15.58 -2.71
C LYS A 245 -0.84 -14.61 -1.58
N PRO A 246 -1.81 -13.93 -0.97
CA PRO A 246 -1.53 -12.99 0.12
C PRO A 246 -0.74 -13.61 1.28
N PHE A 247 -1.06 -14.84 1.68
CA PHE A 247 -0.32 -15.54 2.74
C PHE A 247 1.12 -15.87 2.34
N GLU A 248 1.38 -16.23 1.08
CA GLU A 248 2.73 -16.51 0.59
C GLU A 248 3.59 -15.26 0.57
N ILE A 249 3.06 -14.13 0.09
CA ILE A 249 3.78 -12.85 0.14
C ILE A 249 4.11 -12.47 1.58
N LYS A 250 3.15 -12.61 2.50
CA LYS A 250 3.39 -12.32 3.92
C LYS A 250 4.49 -13.22 4.50
N THR A 251 4.50 -14.50 4.16
CA THR A 251 5.57 -15.45 4.54
C THR A 251 6.92 -15.05 3.94
N ILE A 252 6.96 -14.66 2.67
CA ILE A 252 8.18 -14.20 2.00
C ILE A 252 8.73 -12.95 2.67
N LEU A 253 7.88 -11.95 2.95
CA LEU A 253 8.30 -10.73 3.66
C LEU A 253 8.89 -11.06 5.04
N TYR A 254 8.24 -11.94 5.81
CA TYR A 254 8.76 -12.38 7.11
C TYR A 254 10.11 -13.10 6.99
N TRP A 255 10.24 -14.03 6.03
CA TRP A 255 11.49 -14.73 5.77
C TRP A 255 12.61 -13.77 5.35
N MET A 256 12.32 -12.79 4.49
CA MET A 256 13.30 -11.79 4.05
C MET A 256 13.86 -10.97 5.21
N PHE A 257 13.00 -10.55 6.14
CA PHE A 257 13.43 -9.87 7.36
C PHE A 257 14.38 -10.75 8.19
N ARG A 258 14.02 -12.03 8.41
CA ARG A 258 14.86 -12.97 9.16
C ARG A 258 16.23 -13.18 8.52
N ALA A 259 16.26 -13.44 7.21
CA ALA A 259 17.49 -13.67 6.47
C ALA A 259 18.39 -12.42 6.41
N ALA A 260 17.82 -11.21 6.48
CA ALA A 260 18.61 -9.98 6.57
C ALA A 260 19.30 -9.82 7.94
N GLY A 261 18.67 -10.27 9.03
CA GLY A 261 19.25 -10.25 10.37
C GLY A 261 20.36 -11.29 10.59
N GLU A 262 20.25 -12.45 9.93
CA GLU A 262 21.27 -13.53 10.02
C GLU A 262 22.54 -13.21 9.20
N ASN A 263 22.44 -12.37 8.17
CA ASN A 263 23.59 -11.91 7.38
C ASN A 263 24.30 -10.66 7.96
N GLY A 264 23.80 -10.12 9.07
CA GLY A 264 24.34 -8.92 9.74
C GLY A 264 25.03 -9.20 11.08
N ALA A 265 25.28 -10.47 11.41
CA ALA A 265 25.97 -10.93 12.62
C ALA A 265 27.35 -11.53 12.31
#